data_AF-A0A936N728-F1
#
_entry.id   AF-A0A936N728-F1
#
_cell.length_a   1.000
_cell.length_b   1.000
_cell.length_c   1.000
_cell.angle_alpha   90.00
_cell.angle_beta   90.00
_cell.angle_gamma   90.00
#
_symmetry.space_group_name_H-M   'P 1'
#
loop_
_entity.id
_entity.type
_entity.pdbx_description
1 polymer ?
#
loop_
_entity_poly.entity_id
_entity_poly.type
_entity_poly.pdbx_seq_one_letter_code
_entity_poly.pdbx_strand_id
1 'polypeptide(L)'
;AALIANGVGAGQMQYQNQISTQGVVITGLTSSFVLQRLFINGSGGAITVNELGILHANGGPFMLYRDLVSPGDNVPNGSTYRVAITFQITT
;
A
#
# COMPACT_ATOMS: atom_id res chain seq x y z
N ALA A 1 14.52 -2.12 1.95
CA ALA A 1 13.82 -0.83 1.73
C ALA A 1 13.85 -0.05 3.04
N ALA A 2 14.21 1.24 3.02
CA ALA A 2 14.15 2.08 4.21
C ALA A 2 12.67 2.45 4.51
N LEU A 3 12.34 2.59 5.80
CA LEU A 3 11.02 3.02 6.24
C LEU A 3 10.71 4.42 5.71
N ILE A 4 9.52 4.62 5.15
CA ILE A 4 9.03 5.98 4.88
C ILE A 4 8.57 6.54 6.23
N ALA A 5 9.27 7.54 6.76
CA ALA A 5 8.91 8.20 8.02
C ALA A 5 7.62 9.03 7.80
N ASN A 6 6.46 8.41 8.03
CA ASN A 6 5.14 9.00 7.99
C ASN A 6 4.32 8.43 9.16
N GLY A 7 3.29 9.13 9.66
CA GLY A 7 2.40 8.60 10.71
C GLY A 7 2.68 9.04 12.14
N VAL A 8 3.27 10.21 12.35
CA VAL A 8 3.46 10.77 13.72
C VAL A 8 2.51 11.94 14.02
N GLY A 9 1.77 12.44 13.03
CA GLY A 9 0.79 13.52 13.20
C GLY A 9 -0.67 13.06 13.08
N ALA A 10 -1.59 13.92 13.53
CA ALA A 10 -3.02 13.74 13.32
C ALA A 10 -3.34 13.60 11.82
N GLY A 11 -4.23 12.66 11.47
CA GLY A 11 -4.58 12.34 10.09
C GLY A 11 -3.52 11.58 9.28
N GLN A 12 -2.42 11.12 9.89
CA GLN A 12 -1.37 10.37 9.21
C GLN A 12 -1.37 8.89 9.62
N MET A 13 -1.16 8.00 8.66
CA MET A 13 -0.89 6.58 8.93
C MET A 13 0.61 6.33 9.02
N GLN A 14 1.00 5.36 9.85
CA GLN A 14 2.36 4.85 9.95
C GLN A 14 2.61 3.80 8.89
N TYR A 15 3.59 4.03 8.02
CA TYR A 15 3.86 3.18 6.87
C TYR A 15 4.80 2.08 7.34
N GLN A 16 4.41 0.81 7.23
CA GLN A 16 5.30 -0.30 7.56
C GLN A 16 6.17 -0.67 6.36
N ASN A 17 7.07 -1.64 6.57
CA ASN A 17 7.89 -2.15 5.48
C ASN A 17 7.02 -2.75 4.37
N GLN A 18 7.45 -2.55 3.13
CA GLN A 18 6.84 -3.16 1.96
C GLN A 18 7.54 -4.45 1.63
N ILE A 19 6.75 -5.49 1.36
CA ILE A 19 7.25 -6.85 1.13
C ILE A 19 6.56 -7.46 -0.09
N SER A 20 7.26 -8.35 -0.79
CA SER A 20 6.60 -9.35 -1.63
C SER A 20 6.19 -10.51 -0.74
N THR A 21 4.90 -10.86 -0.69
CA THR A 21 4.43 -11.91 0.23
C THR A 21 4.75 -13.32 -0.25
N GLN A 22 5.15 -13.44 -1.51
CA GLN A 22 5.52 -14.67 -2.19
C GLN A 22 6.54 -14.37 -3.28
N GLY A 23 7.21 -15.42 -3.79
CA GLY A 23 7.92 -15.34 -5.06
C GLY A 23 6.96 -15.18 -6.23
N VAL A 24 7.51 -15.01 -7.44
CA VAL A 24 6.71 -15.03 -8.66
C VAL A 24 6.08 -16.42 -8.82
N VAL A 25 4.76 -16.46 -9.01
CA VAL A 25 4.00 -17.68 -9.31
C VAL A 25 3.69 -17.70 -10.80
N ILE A 26 3.90 -18.86 -11.43
CA ILE A 26 3.66 -19.06 -12.86
C ILE A 26 2.55 -20.12 -13.00
N THR A 27 1.48 -19.75 -13.70
CA THR A 27 0.35 -20.64 -14.02
C THR A 27 0.05 -20.53 -15.51
N GLY A 28 0.47 -21.54 -16.29
CA GLY A 28 0.39 -21.49 -17.75
C GLY A 28 1.25 -20.36 -18.31
N LEU A 29 0.64 -19.45 -19.07
CA LEU A 29 1.29 -18.27 -19.66
C LEU A 29 1.27 -17.05 -18.75
N THR A 30 0.76 -17.20 -17.52
CA THR A 30 0.57 -16.09 -16.59
C THR A 30 1.62 -16.13 -15.49
N SER A 31 2.33 -15.02 -15.31
CA SER A 31 3.23 -14.78 -14.17
C SER A 31 2.62 -13.73 -13.25
N SER A 32 2.64 -13.96 -11.93
CA SER A 32 2.11 -13.01 -10.95
C SER A 32 2.91 -12.95 -9.65
N PHE A 33 2.81 -11.83 -8.94
CA PHE A 33 3.29 -11.69 -7.56
C PHE A 33 2.40 -10.72 -6.79
N VAL A 34 2.48 -10.78 -5.46
CA VAL A 34 1.71 -9.90 -4.56
C VAL A 34 2.66 -8.99 -3.80
N LEU A 35 2.44 -7.69 -3.97
CA LEU A 35 3.15 -6.63 -3.26
C LEU A 35 2.27 -6.12 -2.11
N GLN A 36 2.79 -6.14 -0.89
CA GLN A 36 2.05 -5.76 0.29
C GLN A 36 2.75 -4.66 1.09
N ARG A 37 1.95 -3.76 1.68
CA ARG A 37 2.36 -2.87 2.76
C ARG A 37 1.26 -2.82 3.83
N LEU A 38 1.68 -2.83 5.09
CA LEU A 38 0.79 -2.55 6.22
C LEU A 38 0.89 -1.08 6.60
N PHE A 39 -0.21 -0.54 7.09
CA PHE A 39 -0.32 0.81 7.63
C PHE A 39 -0.94 0.73 9.02
N ILE A 40 -0.47 1.52 9.97
CA ILE A 40 -1.06 1.59 11.31
C ILE A 40 -1.63 2.98 11.51
N ASN A 41 -2.92 3.08 11.85
CA ASN A 41 -3.50 4.36 12.23
C ASN A 41 -3.25 4.63 13.71
N GLY A 42 -2.21 5.41 14.01
CA GLY A 42 -1.91 5.90 15.36
C GLY A 42 -2.29 7.38 15.56
N SER A 43 -3.19 7.92 14.74
CA SER A 43 -3.38 9.37 14.61
C SER A 43 -4.27 10.02 15.67
N GLY A 44 -4.86 9.24 16.58
CA GLY A 44 -5.81 9.72 17.59
C GLY A 44 -7.26 9.82 17.10
N GLY A 45 -7.53 9.58 15.81
CA GLY A 45 -8.87 9.57 15.22
C GLY A 45 -8.99 8.55 14.08
N ALA A 46 -10.20 8.39 13.54
CA ALA A 46 -10.40 7.55 12.35
C ALA A 46 -9.87 8.24 11.09
N ILE A 47 -9.35 7.47 10.14
CA ILE A 47 -8.88 7.94 8.83
C ILE A 47 -9.66 7.19 7.75
N THR A 48 -10.25 7.92 6.79
CA THR A 48 -10.85 7.31 5.60
C THR A 48 -9.84 7.30 4.45
N VAL A 49 -9.51 6.10 3.96
CA VAL A 49 -8.66 5.90 2.78
C VAL A 49 -9.53 5.92 1.53
N ASN A 50 -9.36 6.95 0.70
CA ASN A 50 -10.11 7.11 -0.55
C ASN A 50 -9.28 6.75 -1.79
N GLU A 51 -7.96 6.57 -1.64
CA GLU A 51 -7.06 6.33 -2.75
C GLU A 51 -5.84 5.54 -2.28
N LEU A 52 -5.36 4.66 -3.16
CA LEU A 52 -4.12 3.92 -3.02
C LEU A 52 -3.21 4.22 -4.20
N GLY A 53 -1.89 4.16 -3.97
CA GLY A 53 -0.95 4.35 -5.05
C GLY A 53 0.45 3.84 -4.74
N ILE A 54 1.21 3.62 -5.80
CA ILE A 54 2.64 3.34 -5.72
C ILE A 54 3.36 4.53 -6.34
N LEU A 55 4.04 5.29 -5.48
CA LEU A 55 4.85 6.42 -5.89
C LEU A 55 6.33 6.04 -5.83
N HIS A 56 7.07 6.39 -6.87
CA HIS A 56 8.52 6.45 -6.78
C HIS A 56 8.91 7.85 -6.30
N ALA A 57 9.68 7.95 -5.22
CA ALA A 57 10.04 9.22 -4.59
C ALA A 57 11.44 9.75 -4.97
N ASN A 58 12.32 8.89 -5.49
CA ASN A 58 13.72 9.27 -5.77
C ASN A 58 13.91 9.70 -7.23
N GLY A 59 14.67 10.78 -7.46
CA GLY A 59 15.15 11.14 -8.81
C GLY A 59 14.13 11.73 -9.78
N GLY A 60 12.99 12.22 -9.29
CA GLY A 60 11.89 12.71 -10.12
C GLY A 60 10.63 11.92 -9.80
N PRO A 61 9.70 12.45 -8.98
CA PRO A 61 8.59 11.68 -8.49
C PRO A 61 7.65 11.32 -9.64
N PHE A 62 7.30 10.04 -9.74
CA PHE A 62 6.28 9.57 -10.67
C PHE A 62 5.41 8.48 -10.05
N MET A 63 4.20 8.37 -10.58
CA MET A 63 3.19 7.43 -10.10
C MET A 63 3.19 6.18 -10.98
N LEU A 64 3.48 5.03 -10.39
CA LEU A 64 3.47 3.72 -11.05
C LEU A 64 2.07 3.11 -11.11
N TYR A 65 1.26 3.40 -10.09
CA TYR A 65 -0.07 2.84 -9.91
C TYR A 65 -0.90 3.80 -9.06
N ARG A 66 -2.18 3.91 -9.40
CA ARG A 66 -3.19 4.69 -8.69
C ARG A 66 -4.50 3.91 -8.72
N ASP A 67 -5.18 3.86 -7.60
CA ASP A 67 -6.49 3.23 -7.50
C ASP A 67 -7.41 4.02 -6.57
N LEU A 68 -8.67 4.16 -6.98
CA LEU A 68 -9.69 4.85 -6.21
C LEU A 68 -10.40 3.85 -5.31
N VAL A 69 -10.38 4.09 -4.00
CA VAL A 69 -11.13 3.30 -3.03
C VAL A 69 -12.46 3.99 -2.81
N SER A 70 -13.53 3.40 -3.33
CA SER A 70 -14.90 3.92 -3.21
C SER A 70 -15.80 2.87 -2.54
N PRO A 71 -16.58 3.23 -1.51
CA PRO A 71 -16.85 4.59 -0.99
C PRO A 71 -15.74 5.17 -0.09
N GLY A 72 -14.65 4.45 0.10
CA GLY A 72 -13.55 4.78 0.99
C GLY A 72 -13.51 3.83 2.19
N ASP A 73 -12.32 3.45 2.61
CA ASP A 73 -12.11 2.51 3.70
C ASP A 73 -11.86 3.26 4.99
N ASN A 74 -12.77 3.10 5.96
CA ASN A 74 -12.60 3.68 7.28
C ASN A 74 -11.62 2.83 8.11
N VAL A 75 -10.53 3.45 8.55
CA VAL A 75 -9.50 2.85 9.41
C VAL A 75 -9.57 3.49 10.79
N PRO A 76 -10.13 2.82 11.80
CA PRO A 76 -10.18 3.34 13.17
C PRO A 76 -8.78 3.56 13.77
N ASN A 77 -8.68 4.46 14.76
CA ASN A 77 -7.46 4.63 15.54
C ASN A 77 -7.08 3.32 16.26
N GLY A 78 -5.80 2.98 16.25
CA GLY A 78 -5.24 1.74 16.79
C GLY A 78 -5.28 0.55 15.83
N SER A 79 -5.93 0.67 14.66
CA SER A 79 -6.09 -0.43 13.71
C SER A 79 -4.95 -0.50 12.69
N THR A 80 -4.74 -1.71 12.17
CA THR A 80 -3.88 -1.97 11.02
C THR A 80 -4.71 -2.04 9.75
N TYR A 81 -4.26 -1.33 8.71
CA TYR A 81 -4.80 -1.37 7.36
C TYR A 81 -3.82 -2.09 6.43
N ARG A 82 -4.29 -3.13 5.73
CA ARG A 82 -3.47 -3.97 4.86
C ARG A 82 -3.79 -3.69 3.40
N VAL A 83 -2.78 -3.24 2.65
CA VAL A 83 -2.87 -3.09 1.20
C VAL A 83 -2.07 -4.21 0.54
N ALA A 84 -2.71 -4.98 -0.33
CA ALA A 84 -2.09 -6.02 -1.13
C ALA A 84 -2.49 -5.83 -2.60
N ILE A 85 -1.49 -5.69 -3.48
CA ILE A 85 -1.69 -5.48 -4.91
C ILE A 85 -1.10 -6.69 -5.65
N THR A 86 -1.92 -7.33 -6.48
CA THR A 86 -1.50 -8.42 -7.35
C THR A 86 -1.05 -7.85 -8.69
N PHE A 87 0.22 -8.03 -9.03
CA PHE A 87 0.74 -7.76 -10.37
C PHE A 87 0.67 -9.04 -11.19
N GLN A 88 0.20 -8.93 -12.42
CA GLN A 88 0.07 -10.07 -13.32
C GLN A 88 0.43 -9.66 -14.75
N ILE A 89 1.10 -10.55 -15.46
CA ILE A 89 1.32 -10.49 -16.91
C ILE A 89 0.98 -11.85 -17.52
N THR A 90 0.35 -11.84 -18.70
CA THR A 90 0.08 -13.03 -19.51
C THR A 90 0.70 -12.80 -20.88
N THR A 91 1.52 -13.75 -21.34
CA THR A 91 2.22 -13.69 -22.63
C THR A 91 1.47 -14.42 -23.74
#